data_AF-A0A2S9X5I0-F1
#
_entry.id   AF-A0A2S9X5I0-F1
#
_cell.length_a   1.000
_cell.length_b   1.000
_cell.length_c   1.000
_cell.angle_alpha   90.00
_cell.angle_beta   90.00
_cell.angle_gamma   90.00
#
_symmetry.space_group_name_H-M   'P 1'
#
loop_
_entity.id
_entity.type
_entity.pdbx_description
1 polymer ?
#
loop_
_entity_poly.entity_id
_entity_poly.type
_entity_poly.pdbx_seq_one_letter_code
_entity_poly.pdbx_strand_id
1 'polypeptide(L)'
;MNDLVFAGNKALSLVLLMSAWPIIVATVIGLLIGLFQTVTQLQEQTLPFGIKLFGVSLCLFLLSGWYGETLLNFSREVIRLALARA
;
A
#
# COMPACT_ATOMS: atom_id res chain seq x y z
N MET A 1 -5.08 -11.64 27.14
CA MET A 1 -3.92 -11.70 26.22
C MET A 1 -4.33 -11.99 24.78
N ASN A 2 -5.31 -12.86 24.53
CA ASN A 2 -5.75 -13.21 23.16
C ASN A 2 -6.17 -12.02 22.29
N ASP A 3 -6.92 -11.05 22.84
CA ASP A 3 -7.39 -9.89 22.04
C ASP A 3 -6.25 -8.97 21.58
N LEU A 4 -5.16 -8.88 22.37
CA LEU A 4 -3.97 -8.09 22.00
C LEU A 4 -3.23 -8.76 20.85
N VAL A 5 -3.07 -10.08 20.91
CA VAL A 5 -2.45 -10.86 19.84
C VAL A 5 -3.33 -10.83 18.58
N PHE A 6 -4.64 -10.91 18.73
CA PHE A 6 -5.59 -10.79 17.61
C PHE A 6 -5.50 -9.42 16.92
N ALA A 7 -5.51 -8.32 17.69
CA ALA A 7 -5.38 -6.98 17.14
C ALA A 7 -4.02 -6.79 16.43
N GLY A 8 -2.93 -7.31 17.00
CA GLY A 8 -1.60 -7.27 16.40
C GLY A 8 -1.52 -8.04 15.07
N ASN A 9 -2.01 -9.27 15.02
CA ASN A 9 -2.03 -10.07 13.79
C ASN A 9 -2.91 -9.43 12.71
N LYS A 10 -4.09 -8.90 13.09
CA LYS A 10 -4.98 -8.20 12.16
C LYS A 10 -4.34 -6.92 11.62
N ALA A 11 -3.64 -6.16 12.45
CA ALA A 11 -2.89 -4.98 12.02
C ALA A 11 -1.80 -5.34 11.00
N LEU A 12 -0.97 -6.35 11.29
CA LEU A 12 0.07 -6.82 10.36
C LEU A 12 -0.51 -7.29 9.03
N SER A 13 -1.63 -8.02 9.07
CA SER A 13 -2.32 -8.47 7.86
C SER A 13 -2.88 -7.30 7.04
N LEU A 14 -3.46 -6.27 7.69
CA LEU A 14 -3.88 -5.04 7.02
C LEU A 14 -2.71 -4.34 6.35
N VAL A 15 -1.59 -4.16 7.06
CA VAL A 15 -0.39 -3.51 6.51
C VAL A 15 0.12 -4.26 5.29
N LEU A 16 0.19 -5.59 5.36
CA LEU A 16 0.60 -6.43 4.23
C LEU A 16 -0.34 -6.22 3.02
N LEU A 17 -1.66 -6.34 3.23
CA LEU A 17 -2.65 -6.24 2.16
C LEU A 17 -2.67 -4.84 1.53
N MET A 18 -2.64 -3.80 2.35
CA MET A 18 -2.70 -2.40 1.92
C MET A 18 -1.38 -1.92 1.30
N SER A 19 -0.23 -2.48 1.66
CA SER A 19 1.03 -2.15 0.99
C SER A 19 1.24 -2.93 -0.31
N ALA A 20 0.69 -4.15 -0.42
CA ALA A 20 0.87 -5.01 -1.59
C ALA A 20 0.44 -4.33 -2.89
N TRP A 21 -0.72 -3.68 -2.92
CA TRP A 21 -1.25 -3.05 -4.14
C TRP A 21 -0.33 -1.99 -4.75
N PRO A 22 0.06 -0.93 -4.03
CA PRO A 22 0.96 0.09 -4.56
C PRO A 22 2.36 -0.48 -4.86
N ILE A 23 2.83 -1.49 -4.11
CA ILE A 23 4.11 -2.15 -4.39
C ILE A 23 4.09 -2.89 -5.72
N ILE A 24 3.01 -3.63 -6.02
CA ILE A 24 2.84 -4.33 -7.29
C ILE A 24 2.87 -3.33 -8.45
N VAL A 25 2.09 -2.25 -8.35
CA VAL A 25 2.06 -1.19 -9.37
C VAL A 25 3.45 -0.55 -9.55
N ALA A 26 4.11 -0.20 -8.44
CA ALA A 26 5.45 0.37 -8.44
C ALA A 26 6.49 -0.57 -9.11
N THR A 27 6.36 -1.87 -8.88
CA THR A 27 7.27 -2.89 -9.41
C THR A 27 7.05 -3.11 -10.90
N VAL A 28 5.79 -3.28 -11.32
CA VAL A 28 5.44 -3.45 -12.74
C VAL A 28 5.89 -2.26 -13.57
N ILE A 29 5.58 -1.04 -13.11
CA ILE A 29 5.98 0.19 -13.82
C ILE A 29 7.51 0.31 -13.85
N GLY A 30 8.18 0.07 -12.72
CA GLY A 30 9.63 0.14 -12.64
C GLY A 30 10.31 -0.86 -13.59
N LEU A 31 9.78 -2.08 -13.67
CA LEU A 31 10.30 -3.12 -14.57
C LEU A 31 10.11 -2.75 -16.04
N LEU A 32 8.91 -2.31 -16.42
CA LEU A 32 8.59 -1.92 -17.80
C LEU A 32 9.47 -0.75 -18.26
N ILE A 33 9.61 0.28 -17.43
CA ILE A 33 10.44 1.43 -17.74
C ILE A 33 11.94 1.04 -17.76
N GLY A 34 12.42 0.25 -16.81
CA GLY A 34 13.83 -0.19 -16.79
C GLY A 34 14.23 -1.02 -18.02
N LEU A 35 13.31 -1.87 -18.52
CA LEU A 35 13.53 -2.59 -19.77
C LEU A 35 13.62 -1.63 -20.96
N PHE A 36 12.71 -0.64 -21.01
CA PHE A 36 12.69 0.37 -22.07
C PHE A 36 13.99 1.20 -22.09
N GLN A 37 14.45 1.64 -20.91
CA GLN A 37 15.72 2.37 -20.76
C GLN A 37 16.93 1.57 -21.26
N THR A 38 16.92 0.26 -21.08
CA THR A 38 18.00 -0.63 -21.52
C THR A 38 17.99 -0.80 -23.04
N VAL A 39 16.81 -1.04 -23.63
CA VAL A 39 16.66 -1.26 -25.08
C VAL A 39 16.97 0.01 -25.89
N THR A 40 16.52 1.18 -25.42
CA THR A 40 16.75 2.46 -26.11
C THR A 40 18.04 3.17 -25.69
N GLN A 41 18.82 2.59 -24.78
CA GLN A 41 20.00 3.20 -24.16
C GLN A 41 19.76 4.58 -23.50
N LEU A 42 18.51 4.90 -23.16
CA LEU A 42 18.13 6.14 -22.47
C LEU A 42 18.15 5.91 -20.96
N GLN A 43 19.32 6.04 -20.34
CA GLN A 43 19.54 5.83 -18.91
C GLN A 43 19.36 7.11 -18.06
N GLU A 44 18.35 7.91 -18.38
CA GLU A 44 18.02 9.11 -17.60
C GLU A 44 17.35 8.70 -16.28
N GLN A 45 18.04 8.92 -15.15
CA GLN A 45 17.61 8.47 -13.83
C GLN A 45 16.31 9.14 -13.34
N THR A 46 15.94 10.29 -13.89
CA THR A 46 14.76 11.08 -13.49
C THR A 46 13.45 10.58 -14.10
N LEU A 47 13.52 9.96 -15.28
CA LEU A 47 12.34 9.51 -16.04
C LEU A 47 11.57 8.36 -15.34
N PRO A 48 12.22 7.30 -14.82
CA PRO A 48 11.54 6.24 -14.08
C PRO A 48 10.88 6.76 -12.80
N PHE A 49 11.52 7.73 -12.13
CA PHE A 49 11.01 8.29 -10.89
C PHE A 49 9.67 9.00 -11.11
N GLY A 50 9.58 9.87 -12.12
CA GLY A 50 8.34 10.58 -12.45
C GLY A 50 7.19 9.64 -12.82
N ILE A 51 7.45 8.67 -13.70
CA ILE A 51 6.43 7.72 -14.17
C ILE A 51 5.96 6.81 -13.02
N LYS A 52 6.89 6.31 -12.20
CA LYS A 52 6.57 5.45 -11.05
C LYS A 52 5.75 6.21 -10.01
N LEU A 53 6.09 7.46 -9.72
CA LEU A 53 5.36 8.31 -8.77
C LEU A 53 3.93 8.56 -9.27
N PHE A 54 3.75 8.90 -10.55
CA PHE A 54 2.43 9.08 -11.14
C PHE A 54 1.58 7.81 -11.05
N GLY A 55 2.14 6.65 -11.39
CA GLY A 55 1.42 5.37 -11.32
C GLY A 55 1.02 4.97 -9.91
N VAL A 56 1.90 5.12 -8.92
CA VAL A 56 1.57 4.85 -7.51
C VAL A 56 0.52 5.84 -7.00
N SER A 57 0.63 7.12 -7.36
CA SER A 57 -0.35 8.14 -6.96
C SER A 57 -1.73 7.84 -7.53
N LEU A 58 -1.81 7.42 -8.79
CA LEU A 58 -3.07 7.01 -9.41
C LEU A 58 -3.67 5.76 -8.74
N CYS A 59 -2.83 4.77 -8.41
CA CYS A 59 -3.26 3.59 -7.65
C CYS A 59 -3.86 3.98 -6.30
N LEU A 60 -3.16 4.82 -5.52
CA LEU A 60 -3.67 5.30 -4.23
C LEU A 60 -4.94 6.13 -4.37
N PHE A 61 -5.06 6.95 -5.40
CA PHE A 61 -6.26 7.73 -5.68
C PHE A 61 -7.47 6.83 -5.92
N LEU A 62 -7.32 5.81 -6.78
CA LEU A 62 -8.38 4.86 -7.11
C LEU A 62 -8.79 4.01 -5.90
N LEU A 63 -7.82 3.58 -5.08
CA LEU A 63 -8.10 2.74 -3.93
C LEU A 63 -8.44 3.54 -2.66
N SER A 64 -8.34 4.86 -2.67
CA SER A 64 -8.51 5.74 -1.49
C SER A 64 -9.76 5.44 -0.66
N GLY A 65 -10.90 5.19 -1.32
CA GLY A 65 -12.16 4.83 -0.64
C GLY A 65 -12.06 3.51 0.14
N TRP A 66 -11.48 2.47 -0.47
CA TRP A 66 -11.30 1.17 0.18
C TRP A 66 -10.29 1.23 1.33
N TYR A 67 -9.20 2.00 1.17
CA TYR A 67 -8.25 2.23 2.27
C TYR A 67 -8.95 2.89 3.45
N GLY A 68 -9.75 3.93 3.18
CA GLY A 68 -10.51 4.64 4.20
C GLY A 68 -11.48 3.73 4.96
N GLU A 69 -12.30 2.96 4.23
CA GLU A 69 -13.27 2.05 4.86
C GLU A 69 -12.57 0.98 5.72
N THR A 70 -11.51 0.36 5.18
CA THR A 70 -10.78 -0.71 5.87
C THR A 70 -10.11 -0.21 7.15
N LEU A 71 -9.47 0.98 7.10
CA LEU A 71 -8.84 1.61 8.26
C LEU A 71 -9.88 2.03 9.30
N LEU A 72 -11.00 2.67 8.89
CA LEU A 72 -12.06 3.08 9.80
C LEU A 72 -12.69 1.89 10.52
N ASN A 73 -12.95 0.80 9.79
CA ASN A 73 -13.49 -0.43 10.37
C ASN A 73 -12.50 -1.05 11.38
N PHE A 74 -11.21 -1.09 11.05
CA PHE A 74 -10.18 -1.55 11.98
C PHE A 74 -10.08 -0.66 13.22
N SER A 75 -10.10 0.67 13.08
CA SER A 75 -10.06 1.61 14.20
C SER A 75 -11.25 1.44 15.14
N ARG A 76 -12.47 1.32 14.61
CA ARG A 76 -13.68 1.09 15.42
C ARG A 76 -13.58 -0.22 16.20
N GLU A 77 -13.10 -1.29 15.57
CA GLU A 77 -12.88 -2.59 16.20
C GLU A 77 -11.93 -2.48 17.40
N VAL A 78 -10.77 -1.84 17.20
CA VAL A 78 -9.74 -1.69 18.24
C VAL A 78 -10.23 -0.81 19.38
N ILE A 79 -10.91 0.31 19.10
CA ILE A 79 -11.47 1.19 20.12
C ILE A 79 -12.53 0.46 20.95
N ARG A 80 -13.40 -0.33 20.30
CA ARG A 80 -14.41 -1.13 20.99
C ARG A 80 -13.78 -2.17 21.92
N LEU A 81 -12.74 -2.86 21.46
CA LEU A 81 -11.99 -3.83 22.27
C LEU A 81 -11.29 -3.16 23.46
N ALA A 82 -10.79 -1.93 23.29
CA ALA A 82 -10.16 -1.18 24.37
C ALA A 82 -11.17 -0.73 25.44
N LEU A 83 -12.31 -0.18 25.03
CA LEU A 83 -13.36 0.29 25.96
C LEU A 83 -14.05 -0.86 26.70
N ALA A 84 -14.23 -2.02 26.05
CA ALA A 84 -14.83 -3.19 26.70
C ALA A 84 -13.95 -3.81 27.82
N ARG A 85 -12.68 -3.40 27.90
CA ARG A 85 -11.73 -3.83 28.93
C ARG A 85 -11.49 -2.79 30.04
N ALA A 86 -12.06 -1.58 29.90
CA ALA A 86 -12.02 -0.52 30.91
C ALA A 86 -13.23 -0.66 31.85
#